data_AF-A0A1W1BJ86-F1
#
_entry.id   AF-A0A1W1BJ86-F1
#
_cell.length_a   1.000
_cell.length_b   1.000
_cell.length_c   1.000
_cell.angle_alpha   90.00
_cell.angle_beta   90.00
_cell.angle_gamma   90.00
#
_symmetry.space_group_name_H-M   'P 1'
#
loop_
_entity.id
_entity.type
_entity.pdbx_description
1 polymer ?
#
loop_
_entity_poly.entity_id
_entity_poly.type
_entity_poly.pdbx_seq_one_letter_code
_entity_poly.pdbx_strand_id
1 'polypeptide(L)'
;MNEQNLTAQLKDIKPLLEIPDNTFYIYWGLIIVGSVLLLGILFFTLKRLWENRKINLAKGYLEKLKAIDWKNTKQSAYEATHYARLLATDDRRRELFSQLEPMLEKYKYKKEVDTVDNDTRNAFNLYVQVADESI
;
A
#
# COMPACT_ATOMS: atom_id res chain seq x y z
N MET A 1 89.80 7.18 0.95
CA MET A 1 89.06 8.27 1.61
C MET A 1 87.97 8.92 0.72
N ASN A 2 87.57 8.31 -0.41
CA ASN A 2 86.55 8.89 -1.30
C ASN A 2 85.17 8.20 -1.22
N GLU A 3 85.10 6.97 -0.69
CA GLU A 3 83.86 6.19 -0.65
C GLU A 3 82.85 6.69 0.39
N GLN A 4 83.34 7.19 1.54
CA GLN A 4 82.48 7.70 2.62
C GLN A 4 81.70 8.97 2.21
N ASN A 5 82.27 9.79 1.32
CA ASN A 5 81.59 10.97 0.78
C ASN A 5 80.49 10.58 -0.24
N LEU A 6 80.73 9.53 -1.04
CA LEU A 6 79.73 9.01 -1.98
C LEU A 6 78.51 8.43 -1.23
N THR A 7 78.74 7.70 -0.13
CA THR A 7 77.66 7.12 0.68
C THR A 7 76.85 8.19 1.41
N ALA A 8 77.47 9.32 1.79
CA ALA A 8 76.79 10.44 2.43
C ALA A 8 75.90 11.20 1.43
N GLN A 9 76.36 11.43 0.18
CA GLN A 9 75.54 12.00 -0.89
C GLN A 9 74.38 11.09 -1.32
N LEU A 10 74.57 9.77 -1.29
CA LEU A 10 73.53 8.79 -1.64
C LEU A 10 72.43 8.64 -0.57
N LYS A 11 72.64 9.14 0.65
CA LYS A 11 71.68 9.05 1.76
C LYS A 11 70.70 10.24 1.84
N ASP A 12 70.81 11.22 0.94
CA ASP A 12 69.90 12.37 0.88
C ASP A 12 68.65 12.08 0.02
N ILE A 13 68.00 10.94 0.26
CA ILE A 13 66.68 10.67 -0.30
C ILE A 13 65.63 11.07 0.73
N LYS A 14 64.74 11.99 0.36
CA LYS A 14 63.65 12.40 1.26
C LYS A 14 62.81 11.17 1.65
N PRO A 15 62.38 11.07 2.93
CA PRO A 15 61.44 10.04 3.32
C PRO A 15 60.15 10.17 2.50
N LEU A 16 59.48 9.05 2.27
CA LEU A 16 58.21 9.03 1.56
C LEU A 16 57.22 9.95 2.29
N LEU A 17 56.70 10.94 1.58
CA LEU A 17 55.68 11.83 2.10
C LEU A 17 54.35 11.09 2.06
N GLU A 18 53.73 10.89 3.23
CA GLU A 18 52.39 10.33 3.29
C GLU A 18 51.39 11.38 2.80
N ILE A 19 50.79 11.11 1.64
CA ILE A 19 49.72 11.95 1.08
C ILE A 19 48.40 11.41 1.63
N PRO A 20 47.65 12.20 2.41
CA PRO A 20 46.34 11.76 2.88
C PRO A 20 45.39 11.56 1.70
N ASP A 21 44.85 10.35 1.57
CA ASP A 21 43.89 9.99 0.50
C ASP A 21 42.50 9.72 1.08
N ASN A 22 41.53 10.55 0.70
CA ASN A 22 40.13 10.41 1.08
C ASN A 22 39.27 9.78 -0.03
N THR A 23 39.86 9.44 -1.18
CA THR A 23 39.14 8.96 -2.38
C THR A 23 38.30 7.72 -2.09
N PHE A 24 38.79 6.82 -1.25
CA PHE A 24 38.06 5.63 -0.82
C PHE A 24 36.73 5.98 -0.12
N TYR A 25 36.76 6.93 0.83
CA TYR A 25 35.57 7.35 1.56
C TYR A 25 34.60 8.13 0.69
N ILE A 26 35.11 8.97 -0.22
CA ILE A 26 34.28 9.71 -1.19
C ILE A 26 33.54 8.74 -2.11
N TYR A 27 34.23 7.72 -2.63
CA TYR A 27 33.63 6.69 -3.49
C TYR A 27 32.48 5.95 -2.79
N TRP A 28 32.72 5.47 -1.57
CA TRP A 28 31.67 4.82 -0.78
C TRP A 28 30.53 5.75 -0.41
N GLY A 29 30.83 7.02 -0.09
CA GLY A 29 29.82 8.05 0.15
C GLY A 29 28.88 8.23 -1.04
N LEU A 30 29.43 8.29 -2.26
CA LEU A 30 28.64 8.37 -3.50
C LEU A 30 27.78 7.13 -3.73
N ILE A 31 28.32 5.93 -3.49
CA ILE A 31 27.54 4.68 -3.60
C ILE A 31 26.36 4.69 -2.62
N ILE A 32 26.61 5.08 -1.37
CA ILE A 32 25.57 5.11 -0.33
C ILE A 32 24.49 6.12 -0.70
N VAL A 33 24.87 7.35 -1.07
CA VAL A 33 23.92 8.39 -1.49
C VAL A 33 23.11 7.93 -2.70
N GLY A 34 23.77 7.38 -3.73
CA GLY A 34 23.11 6.85 -4.91
C GLY A 34 22.13 5.73 -4.58
N SER A 35 22.51 4.82 -3.68
CA SER A 35 21.66 3.70 -3.24
C SER A 35 20.44 4.18 -2.45
N VAL A 36 20.60 5.16 -1.55
CA VAL A 36 19.50 5.76 -0.79
C VAL A 36 18.50 6.43 -1.73
N LEU A 37 18.98 7.18 -2.73
CA LEU A 37 18.12 7.80 -3.73
C LEU A 37 17.36 6.75 -4.55
N LEU A 38 18.04 5.69 -4.98
CA LEU A 38 17.43 4.59 -5.71
C LEU A 38 16.32 3.90 -4.89
N LEU A 39 16.61 3.59 -3.63
CA LEU A 39 15.62 2.99 -2.72
C LEU A 39 14.45 3.93 -2.45
N GLY A 40 14.68 5.23 -2.30
CA GLY A 40 13.62 6.22 -2.14
C GLY A 40 12.67 6.29 -3.34
N ILE A 41 13.23 6.29 -4.56
CA ILE A 41 12.44 6.26 -5.80
C ILE A 41 11.67 4.94 -5.90
N LEU A 42 12.33 3.80 -5.66
CA LEU A 42 11.70 2.48 -5.71
C LEU A 42 10.54 2.38 -4.72
N PHE A 43 10.74 2.82 -3.48
CA PHE A 43 9.72 2.83 -2.43
C PHE A 43 8.52 3.68 -2.84
N PHE A 44 8.74 4.89 -3.36
CA PHE A 44 7.66 5.80 -3.76
C PHE A 44 6.86 5.24 -4.94
N THR A 45 7.53 4.68 -5.96
CA THR A 45 6.85 4.08 -7.11
C THR A 45 6.02 2.86 -6.72
N LEU A 46 6.56 1.95 -5.92
CA LEU A 46 5.86 0.77 -5.42
C LEU A 46 4.65 1.15 -4.56
N LYS A 47 4.82 2.11 -3.64
CA LYS A 47 3.73 2.63 -2.80
C LYS A 47 2.57 3.15 -3.66
N ARG A 48 2.88 4.01 -4.64
CA ARG A 48 1.88 4.60 -5.53
C ARG A 48 1.14 3.55 -6.37
N LEU A 49 1.85 2.56 -6.91
CA LEU A 49 1.24 1.46 -7.66
C LEU A 49 0.28 0.65 -6.79
N TRP A 50 0.64 0.42 -5.52
CA TRP A 50 -0.21 -0.34 -4.60
C TRP A 50 -1.48 0.43 -4.22
N GLU A 51 -1.36 1.73 -3.94
CA GLU A 51 -2.51 2.61 -3.65
C GLU A 51 -3.50 2.65 -4.84
N ASN A 52 -3.00 2.83 -6.06
CA ASN A 52 -3.85 2.83 -7.26
C ASN A 52 -4.60 1.49 -7.44
N ARG A 53 -3.94 0.36 -7.16
CA ARG A 53 -4.60 -0.96 -7.22
C ARG A 53 -5.72 -1.09 -6.19
N LYS A 54 -5.51 -0.61 -4.96
CA LYS A 54 -6.54 -0.64 -3.91
C LYS A 54 -7.77 0.17 -4.31
N ILE A 55 -7.58 1.35 -4.89
CA ILE A 55 -8.67 2.21 -5.39
C ILE A 55 -9.46 1.48 -6.49
N ASN A 56 -8.77 0.87 -7.46
CA ASN A 56 -9.45 0.11 -8.52
C ASN A 56 -10.27 -1.07 -8.00
N LEU A 57 -9.77 -1.79 -6.99
CA LEU A 57 -10.53 -2.87 -6.36
C LEU A 57 -11.78 -2.36 -5.62
N ALA A 58 -11.64 -1.27 -4.87
CA ALA A 58 -12.77 -0.65 -4.15
C ALA A 58 -13.87 -0.21 -5.13
N LYS A 59 -13.50 0.41 -6.25
CA LYS A 59 -14.45 0.76 -7.33
C LYS A 59 -15.17 -0.47 -7.87
N GLY A 60 -14.44 -1.56 -8.13
CA GLY A 60 -15.05 -2.82 -8.59
C GLY A 60 -16.05 -3.40 -7.59
N TYR A 61 -15.76 -3.35 -6.28
CA TYR A 61 -16.70 -3.81 -5.25
C TYR A 61 -17.94 -2.91 -5.16
N LEU A 62 -17.77 -1.60 -5.33
CA LEU A 62 -18.87 -0.64 -5.31
C LEU A 62 -19.80 -0.85 -6.51
N GLU A 63 -19.25 -1.07 -7.71
CA GLU A 63 -20.02 -1.41 -8.90
C GLU A 63 -20.86 -2.69 -8.68
N LYS A 64 -20.28 -3.71 -8.03
CA LYS A 64 -21.01 -4.93 -7.68
C LYS A 64 -22.16 -4.67 -6.71
N LEU A 65 -21.98 -3.81 -5.72
CA LEU A 65 -23.07 -3.41 -4.82
C LEU A 65 -24.18 -2.65 -5.56
N LYS A 66 -23.81 -1.69 -6.42
CA LYS A 66 -24.77 -0.90 -7.22
C LYS A 66 -25.59 -1.76 -8.19
N ALA A 67 -25.04 -2.89 -8.65
CA ALA A 67 -25.71 -3.81 -9.57
C ALA A 67 -26.74 -4.73 -8.91
N ILE A 68 -26.86 -4.74 -7.58
CA ILE A 68 -27.79 -5.61 -6.86
C ILE A 68 -29.23 -5.14 -7.10
N ASP A 69 -30.04 -5.99 -7.73
CA ASP A 69 -31.43 -5.68 -8.12
C ASP A 69 -32.50 -6.32 -7.20
N TRP A 70 -32.08 -7.07 -6.19
CA TRP A 70 -32.94 -7.77 -5.22
C TRP A 70 -33.96 -8.75 -5.82
N LYS A 71 -33.82 -9.17 -7.10
CA LYS A 71 -34.72 -10.17 -7.69
C LYS A 71 -34.59 -11.54 -7.03
N ASN A 72 -33.36 -11.91 -6.65
CA ASN A 72 -33.08 -13.10 -5.85
C ASN A 72 -32.58 -12.65 -4.47
N THR A 73 -33.51 -12.43 -3.53
CA THR A 73 -33.19 -11.86 -2.21
C THR A 73 -32.06 -12.59 -1.51
N LYS A 74 -32.06 -13.93 -1.56
CA LYS A 74 -31.02 -14.75 -0.91
C LYS A 74 -29.65 -14.48 -1.49
N GLN A 75 -29.52 -14.57 -2.82
CA GLN A 75 -28.25 -14.32 -3.50
C GLN A 75 -27.79 -12.88 -3.28
N SER A 76 -28.69 -11.91 -3.46
CA SER A 76 -28.43 -10.49 -3.23
C SER A 76 -27.94 -10.22 -1.80
N ALA A 77 -28.50 -10.88 -0.79
CA ALA A 77 -28.04 -10.73 0.60
C ALA A 77 -26.63 -11.28 0.83
N TYR A 78 -26.27 -12.41 0.19
CA TYR A 78 -24.89 -12.93 0.24
C TYR A 78 -23.91 -11.98 -0.45
N GLU A 79 -24.23 -11.52 -1.66
CA GLU A 79 -23.40 -10.61 -2.44
C GLU A 79 -23.23 -9.26 -1.72
N ALA A 80 -24.33 -8.68 -1.24
CA ALA A 80 -24.33 -7.46 -0.44
C ALA A 80 -23.43 -7.59 0.78
N THR A 81 -23.57 -8.69 1.56
CA THR A 81 -22.72 -8.90 2.73
C THR A 81 -21.25 -8.98 2.33
N HIS A 82 -20.94 -9.73 1.27
CA HIS A 82 -19.57 -9.98 0.84
C HIS A 82 -18.86 -8.70 0.41
N TYR A 83 -19.46 -7.95 -0.52
CA TYR A 83 -18.83 -6.73 -1.05
C TYR A 83 -18.85 -5.57 -0.05
N ALA A 84 -19.91 -5.44 0.76
CA ALA A 84 -19.94 -4.43 1.82
C ALA A 84 -18.87 -4.71 2.89
N ARG A 85 -18.63 -5.97 3.26
CA ARG A 85 -17.54 -6.31 4.19
C ARG A 85 -16.17 -5.94 3.62
N LEU A 86 -15.94 -6.18 2.33
CA LEU A 86 -14.68 -5.83 1.66
C LEU A 86 -14.47 -4.31 1.56
N LEU A 87 -15.55 -3.54 1.46
CA LEU A 87 -15.50 -2.08 1.43
C LEU A 87 -15.44 -1.43 2.80
N ALA A 88 -15.82 -2.13 3.88
CA ALA A 88 -15.78 -1.63 5.26
C ALA A 88 -14.33 -1.50 5.82
N THR A 89 -13.53 -0.63 5.20
CA THR A 89 -12.12 -0.44 5.55
C THR A 89 -11.89 0.71 6.54
N ASP A 90 -12.70 1.78 6.51
CA ASP A 90 -12.71 2.89 7.47
C ASP A 90 -13.79 2.72 8.55
N ASP A 91 -13.70 3.52 9.62
CA ASP A 91 -14.57 3.42 10.78
C ASP A 91 -16.05 3.68 10.45
N ARG A 92 -16.35 4.66 9.60
CA ARG A 92 -17.74 5.00 9.23
C ARG A 92 -18.38 3.86 8.43
N ARG A 93 -17.68 3.30 7.44
CA ARG A 93 -18.21 2.14 6.69
C ARG A 93 -18.30 0.89 7.55
N ARG A 94 -17.38 0.67 8.51
CA ARG A 94 -17.46 -0.44 9.46
C ARG A 94 -18.69 -0.34 10.35
N GLU A 95 -18.99 0.85 10.85
CA GLU A 95 -20.18 1.11 11.67
C GLU A 95 -21.47 0.90 10.89
N LEU A 96 -21.56 1.41 9.67
CA LEU A 96 -22.73 1.18 8.81
C LEU A 96 -22.89 -0.31 8.46
N PHE A 97 -21.78 -1.00 8.21
CA PHE A 97 -21.81 -2.42 7.91
C PHE A 97 -22.27 -3.26 9.11
N SER A 98 -21.83 -2.93 10.34
CA SER A 98 -22.25 -3.67 11.54
C SER A 98 -23.75 -3.55 11.83
N GLN A 99 -24.37 -2.44 11.40
CA GLN A 99 -25.82 -2.25 11.46
C GLN A 99 -26.55 -3.00 10.33
N LEU A 100 -25.98 -2.99 9.12
CA LEU A 100 -26.58 -3.63 7.94
C LEU A 100 -26.49 -5.16 7.97
N GLU A 101 -25.36 -5.71 8.43
CA GLU A 101 -25.07 -7.15 8.46
C GLU A 101 -26.20 -7.99 9.10
N PRO A 102 -26.66 -7.71 10.33
CA PRO A 102 -27.73 -8.50 10.96
C PRO A 102 -29.07 -8.41 10.21
N MET A 103 -29.30 -7.33 9.46
CA MET A 103 -30.49 -7.20 8.62
C MET A 103 -30.42 -8.13 7.42
N LEU A 104 -29.26 -8.20 6.76
CA LEU A 104 -29.00 -9.09 5.63
C LEU A 104 -29.01 -10.57 6.03
N GLU A 105 -28.57 -10.91 7.25
CA GLU A 105 -28.55 -12.29 7.74
C GLU A 105 -29.92 -12.97 7.76
N LYS A 106 -31.00 -12.22 7.97
CA LYS A 106 -32.38 -12.73 7.95
C LYS A 106 -32.75 -13.42 6.63
N TYR A 107 -32.10 -13.00 5.55
CA TYR A 107 -32.32 -13.44 4.18
C TYR A 107 -31.33 -14.53 3.74
N LYS A 108 -30.27 -14.75 4.53
CA LYS A 108 -29.26 -15.77 4.29
C LYS A 108 -29.74 -17.07 4.96
N TYR A 109 -29.36 -18.22 4.42
CA TYR A 109 -29.63 -19.54 4.99
C TYR A 109 -31.06 -20.12 4.88
N LYS A 110 -32.14 -19.33 4.79
CA LYS A 110 -33.49 -19.89 4.54
C LYS A 110 -33.62 -20.48 3.13
N LYS A 111 -34.45 -21.53 2.97
CA LYS A 111 -34.67 -22.19 1.67
C LYS A 111 -35.51 -21.31 0.75
N GLU A 112 -36.63 -20.82 1.27
CA GLU A 112 -37.45 -19.78 0.65
C GLU A 112 -37.35 -18.52 1.50
N VAL A 113 -37.27 -17.38 0.84
CA VAL A 113 -36.98 -16.11 1.47
C VAL A 113 -37.92 -15.07 0.89
N ASP A 114 -38.51 -14.28 1.77
CA ASP A 114 -39.37 -13.17 1.37
C ASP A 114 -38.58 -12.11 0.60
N THR A 115 -39.31 -11.18 -0.03
CA THR A 115 -38.72 -9.98 -0.60
C THR A 115 -38.04 -9.16 0.49
N VAL A 116 -36.94 -8.48 0.14
CA VAL A 116 -36.25 -7.60 1.09
C VAL A 116 -37.19 -6.53 1.65
N ASP A 117 -37.19 -6.36 2.96
CA ASP A 117 -37.96 -5.32 3.62
C ASP A 117 -37.38 -3.92 3.32
N ASN A 118 -38.23 -2.90 3.46
CA ASN A 118 -37.83 -1.53 3.14
C ASN A 118 -36.73 -0.99 4.06
N ASP A 119 -36.67 -1.39 5.32
CA ASP A 119 -35.65 -0.92 6.25
C ASP A 119 -34.28 -1.47 5.84
N THR A 120 -34.20 -2.76 5.53
CA THR A 120 -32.97 -3.39 5.01
C THR A 120 -32.55 -2.76 3.70
N ARG A 121 -33.49 -2.48 2.81
CA ARG A 121 -33.20 -1.81 1.53
C ARG A 121 -32.68 -0.39 1.73
N ASN A 122 -33.26 0.37 2.65
CA ASN A 122 -32.82 1.73 2.97
C ASN A 122 -31.43 1.73 3.62
N ALA A 123 -31.18 0.83 4.57
CA ALA A 123 -29.87 0.67 5.20
C ALA A 123 -28.78 0.29 4.17
N PHE A 124 -29.11 -0.61 3.24
CA PHE A 124 -28.22 -0.97 2.14
C PHE A 124 -27.93 0.22 1.23
N ASN A 125 -28.96 0.96 0.80
CA ASN A 125 -28.78 2.13 -0.06
C ASN A 125 -27.93 3.21 0.62
N LEU A 126 -28.15 3.45 1.91
CA LEU A 126 -27.34 4.37 2.71
C LEU A 126 -25.87 3.93 2.73
N TYR A 127 -25.61 2.64 2.97
CA TYR A 127 -24.26 2.09 2.94
C TYR A 127 -23.59 2.34 1.57
N VAL A 128 -24.30 2.05 0.47
CA VAL A 128 -23.80 2.24 -0.89
C VAL A 128 -23.52 3.71 -1.17
N GLN A 129 -24.38 4.62 -0.75
CA GLN A 129 -24.19 6.06 -0.92
C GLN A 129 -22.92 6.54 -0.19
N VAL A 130 -22.76 6.16 1.08
CA VAL A 130 -21.57 6.55 1.85
C VAL A 130 -20.29 5.93 1.26
N ALA A 131 -20.37 4.71 0.75
CA ALA A 131 -19.25 4.08 0.05
C ALA A 131 -18.91 4.81 -1.27
N ASP A 132 -19.91 5.32 -1.99
CA ASP A 132 -19.71 6.10 -3.22
C ASP A 132 -19.08 7.48 -2.98
N GLU A 133 -19.50 8.17 -1.92
CA GLU A 133 -18.93 9.48 -1.53
C GLU A 133 -17.44 9.42 -1.15
N SER A 134 -16.92 8.23 -0.85
CA SER A 134 -15.61 8.04 -0.25
C SER A 134 -14.58 7.32 -1.14
N ILE A 135 -14.93 6.98 -2.38
CA ILE A 135 -14.10 6.24 -3.37
C ILE A 135 -13.84 7.10 -4.60
#